data_AF-A0AAV0WBX4-F1
#
_entry.id   AF-A0AAV0WBX4-F1
#
_cell.length_a   1.000
_cell.length_b   1.000
_cell.length_c   1.000
_cell.angle_alpha   90.00
_cell.angle_beta   90.00
_cell.angle_gamma   90.00
#
_symmetry.space_group_name_H-M   'P 1'
#
loop_
_entity.id
_entity.type
_entity.pdbx_description
1 polymer ?
#
loop_
_entity_poly.entity_id
_entity_poly.type
_entity_poly.pdbx_seq_one_letter_code
_entity_poly.pdbx_strand_id
1 'polypeptide(L)'
;MANQLQGLDSMNKKIILKINSAYGFGLVKGSIVIYATLKNQTLQTAIIPVNKNELKFASDIIWHMDNATLKKLKMDNASIRVECFRIPIDKSNSNERLGYLLLKVKGAQTIYPTSNDRIENLSYKLIGSKNCSYDLNLSLLIEDSNDKAIGKSPEKIKSLKWINNKNKNVETSLKKKDNKHYEENIEVDLPNPDVNIMSEQIDISPEKHEYQNELHFDVDVQQKNIEELEEWKDRQMILFNEKMKTKEEQLLKEFNNKWSNDRKRIEEELAYAMSKCKALAKDLDKMSDKLKERDAIVTAKELELACQKDSMDNKYIGLMSSNTQTNDELSKNIFELKKKLHGSEKMNTLLRKENEELKYNNNCGLHVQELEEKISNLESNLEEANRSCMFFKERWIASVRKINQMYTKFHGTKTDDLLLNNKQNIQNILTNQLVERQHDEEKLRTLLNDISKLRHDMTNTNYLDL
;
A
#
# COMPACT_ATOMS: atom_id res chain seq x y z
N MET A 1 5.02 -55.72 -14.20
CA MET A 1 4.29 -54.71 -13.38
C MET A 1 5.11 -54.42 -12.12
N ALA A 2 6.08 -53.52 -12.23
CA ALA A 2 6.81 -52.92 -11.11
C ALA A 2 7.58 -51.74 -11.70
N ASN A 3 7.12 -50.51 -11.46
CA ASN A 3 7.84 -49.24 -11.58
C ASN A 3 6.85 -48.07 -11.44
N GLN A 4 6.33 -47.84 -10.23
CA GLN A 4 5.59 -46.62 -9.88
C GLN A 4 5.84 -46.19 -8.42
N LEU A 5 7.09 -46.28 -7.94
CA LEU A 5 7.46 -45.76 -6.60
C LEU A 5 8.73 -44.89 -6.61
N GLN A 6 9.15 -44.40 -7.77
CA GLN A 6 10.28 -43.47 -7.89
C GLN A 6 9.75 -42.10 -8.32
N GLY A 7 9.36 -41.27 -7.35
CA GLY A 7 8.83 -39.94 -7.66
C GLY A 7 8.60 -39.00 -6.47
N LEU A 8 8.74 -39.46 -5.22
CA LEU A 8 8.51 -38.61 -4.04
C LEU A 8 9.78 -37.96 -3.46
N ASP A 9 10.96 -38.29 -3.97
CA ASP A 9 12.26 -37.96 -3.34
C ASP A 9 12.97 -36.73 -3.97
N SER A 10 12.24 -35.89 -4.71
CA SER A 10 12.84 -34.83 -5.54
C SER A 10 12.77 -33.41 -4.95
N MET A 11 12.05 -33.18 -3.84
CA MET A 11 11.80 -31.85 -3.27
C MET A 11 12.79 -31.50 -2.14
N ASN A 12 14.10 -31.55 -2.43
CA ASN A 12 15.13 -31.51 -1.39
C ASN A 12 15.57 -30.08 -1.02
N LYS A 13 14.94 -29.05 -1.61
CA LYS A 13 15.25 -27.64 -1.35
C LYS A 13 13.99 -26.89 -0.93
N LYS A 14 14.14 -26.00 0.05
CA LYS A 14 13.06 -25.13 0.53
C LYS A 14 13.47 -23.69 0.38
N ILE A 15 12.66 -22.89 -0.31
CA ILE A 15 12.78 -21.44 -0.26
C ILE A 15 11.89 -20.96 0.88
N ILE A 16 12.47 -20.26 1.85
CA ILE A 16 11.77 -19.73 3.03
C ILE A 16 11.83 -18.21 2.97
N LEU A 17 10.66 -17.59 2.93
CA LEU A 17 10.49 -16.14 3.12
C LEU A 17 9.98 -15.90 4.53
N LYS A 18 10.88 -15.41 5.40
CA LYS A 18 10.55 -15.00 6.75
C LYS A 18 10.17 -13.54 6.75
N ILE A 19 8.97 -13.23 7.24
CA ILE A 19 8.52 -11.86 7.45
C ILE A 19 8.56 -11.65 8.96
N ASN A 20 9.48 -10.82 9.45
CA ASN A 20 9.70 -10.67 10.89
C ASN A 20 8.79 -9.57 11.46
N SER A 21 8.86 -8.39 10.85
CA SER A 21 8.07 -7.24 11.26
C SER A 21 7.75 -6.31 10.11
N ALA A 22 6.74 -5.46 10.31
CA ALA A 22 6.33 -4.44 9.38
C ALA A 22 6.10 -3.12 10.11
N TYR A 23 6.55 -2.02 9.52
CA TYR A 23 6.47 -0.66 10.09
C TYR A 23 5.70 0.28 9.16
N GLY A 24 5.11 1.33 9.75
CA GLY A 24 4.37 2.36 9.02
C GLY A 24 2.88 2.08 8.87
N PHE A 25 2.36 1.07 9.57
CA PHE A 25 0.94 0.65 9.47
C PHE A 25 0.03 1.32 10.50
N GLY A 26 0.54 2.17 11.41
CA GLY A 26 -0.23 2.68 12.55
C GLY A 26 -1.49 3.48 12.22
N LEU A 27 -1.58 4.04 11.01
CA LEU A 27 -2.74 4.80 10.54
C LEU A 27 -3.75 3.96 9.75
N VAL A 28 -3.43 2.70 9.46
CA VAL A 28 -4.27 1.81 8.66
C VAL A 28 -5.38 1.21 9.53
N LYS A 29 -6.64 1.55 9.23
CA LYS A 29 -7.80 0.95 9.90
C LYS A 29 -8.14 -0.42 9.28
N GLY A 30 -8.05 -1.50 10.05
CA GLY A 30 -8.42 -2.85 9.62
C GLY A 30 -7.41 -3.92 10.00
N SER A 31 -7.32 -4.96 9.18
CA SER A 31 -6.31 -6.02 9.30
C SER A 31 -5.43 -6.06 8.06
N ILE A 32 -4.23 -6.61 8.19
CA ILE A 32 -3.26 -6.76 7.11
C ILE A 32 -3.07 -8.23 6.78
N VAL A 33 -2.97 -8.53 5.50
CA VAL A 33 -2.54 -9.82 4.97
C VAL A 33 -1.48 -9.61 3.90
N ILE A 34 -0.46 -10.48 3.89
CA ILE A 34 0.61 -10.44 2.89
C ILE A 34 0.49 -11.69 2.01
N TYR A 35 0.49 -11.48 0.70
CA TYR A 35 0.53 -12.52 -0.31
C TYR A 35 1.92 -12.56 -0.93
N ALA A 36 2.50 -13.74 -1.08
CA ALA A 36 3.74 -13.93 -1.80
C ALA A 36 3.53 -14.93 -2.94
N THR A 37 3.91 -14.54 -4.15
CA THR A 37 3.73 -15.32 -5.37
C THR A 37 5.06 -15.68 -6.00
N LEU A 38 5.27 -16.97 -6.25
CA LEU A 38 6.41 -17.53 -6.98
C LEU A 38 5.90 -18.61 -7.95
N LYS A 39 6.24 -18.51 -9.25
CA LYS A 39 5.80 -19.47 -10.29
C LYS A 39 4.29 -19.76 -10.28
N ASN A 40 3.47 -18.71 -10.19
CA ASN A 40 2.00 -18.79 -10.11
C ASN A 40 1.46 -19.48 -8.85
N GLN A 41 2.31 -19.84 -7.89
CA GLN A 41 1.88 -20.28 -6.57
C GLN A 41 1.89 -19.10 -5.61
N THR A 42 0.69 -18.70 -5.19
CA THR A 42 0.49 -17.65 -4.20
C THR A 42 0.23 -18.28 -2.85
N LEU A 43 1.04 -17.89 -1.86
CA LEU A 43 0.88 -18.25 -0.46
C LEU A 43 0.58 -16.98 0.35
N GLN A 44 -0.14 -17.11 1.46
CA GLN A 44 -0.56 -15.97 2.27
C GLN A 44 -0.16 -16.14 3.74
N THR A 45 0.08 -15.02 4.42
CA THR A 45 0.29 -14.99 5.87
C THR A 45 -1.04 -15.06 6.63
N ALA A 46 -0.98 -15.26 7.95
CA ALA A 46 -2.11 -14.99 8.82
C ALA A 46 -2.57 -13.53 8.71
N ILE A 47 -3.88 -13.32 8.91
CA ILE A 47 -4.48 -11.99 8.96
C ILE A 47 -4.17 -11.37 10.32
N ILE A 48 -3.53 -10.20 10.33
CA ILE A 48 -3.11 -9.53 11.57
C ILE A 48 -3.89 -8.22 11.75
N PRO A 49 -4.62 -8.04 12.87
CA PRO A 49 -5.29 -6.77 13.15
C PRO A 49 -4.27 -5.66 13.42
N VAL A 50 -4.48 -4.48 12.83
CA VAL A 50 -3.61 -3.33 13.05
C VAL A 50 -3.94 -2.69 14.39
N ASN A 51 -3.04 -2.85 15.36
CA ASN A 51 -3.19 -2.26 16.70
C ASN A 51 -2.01 -1.35 17.10
N LYS A 52 -0.90 -1.40 16.37
CA LYS A 52 0.33 -0.64 16.63
C LYS A 52 1.02 -0.29 15.31
N ASN A 53 1.97 0.64 15.36
CA ASN A 53 2.78 1.01 14.19
C ASN A 53 3.71 -0.12 13.71
N GLU A 54 4.15 -0.98 14.64
CA GLU A 54 4.91 -2.20 14.36
C GLU A 54 3.99 -3.42 14.42
N LEU A 55 3.96 -4.19 13.34
CA LEU A 55 3.27 -5.48 13.26
C LEU A 55 4.31 -6.59 13.23
N LYS A 56 4.13 -7.63 14.05
CA LYS A 56 5.00 -8.80 14.08
C LYS A 56 4.30 -9.98 13.41
N PHE A 57 4.97 -10.60 12.45
CA PHE A 57 4.48 -11.78 11.76
C PHE A 57 5.19 -13.00 12.33
N ALA A 58 4.42 -14.06 12.62
CA ALA A 58 4.96 -15.32 13.13
C ALA A 58 4.88 -16.46 12.09
N SER A 59 4.44 -16.13 10.87
CA SER A 59 4.21 -17.10 9.81
C SER A 59 5.27 -16.97 8.73
N ASP A 60 6.02 -18.04 8.52
CA ASP A 60 6.96 -18.17 7.42
C ASP A 60 6.23 -18.67 6.17
N ILE A 61 6.60 -18.14 5.01
CA ILE A 61 6.09 -18.62 3.72
C ILE A 61 7.15 -19.55 3.11
N ILE A 62 6.78 -20.80 2.83
CA ILE A 62 7.71 -21.85 2.41
C ILE A 62 7.28 -22.42 1.07
N TRP A 63 8.21 -22.44 0.10
CA TRP A 63 8.05 -23.17 -1.15
C TRP A 63 9.01 -24.35 -1.21
N HIS A 64 8.47 -25.52 -1.51
CA HIS A 64 9.25 -26.73 -1.75
C HIS A 64 9.52 -26.86 -3.24
N MET A 65 10.77 -27.15 -3.60
CA MET A 65 11.15 -27.39 -4.99
C MET A 65 12.38 -28.28 -5.12
N ASP A 66 12.55 -28.83 -6.31
CA ASP A 66 13.76 -29.56 -6.70
C ASP A 66 14.91 -28.62 -7.06
N ASN A 67 16.12 -29.17 -7.00
CA ASN A 67 17.36 -28.42 -7.27
C ASN A 67 17.42 -27.89 -8.71
N ALA A 68 16.89 -28.63 -9.70
CA ALA A 68 16.91 -28.20 -11.09
C ALA A 68 16.00 -26.99 -11.31
N THR A 69 14.78 -27.03 -10.74
CA THR A 69 13.83 -25.91 -10.73
C THR A 69 14.38 -24.67 -10.03
N LEU A 70 15.09 -24.84 -8.90
CA LEU A 70 15.74 -23.75 -8.18
C LEU A 70 16.88 -23.12 -9.00
N LYS A 71 17.74 -23.94 -9.61
CA LYS A 71 18.80 -23.45 -10.51
C LYS A 71 18.22 -22.66 -11.67
N LYS A 72 17.17 -23.20 -12.31
CA LYS A 72 16.45 -22.50 -13.39
C LYS A 72 15.89 -21.16 -12.92
N LEU A 73 15.26 -21.10 -11.74
CA LEU A 73 14.77 -19.83 -11.16
C LEU A 73 15.89 -18.81 -10.94
N LYS A 74 17.06 -19.25 -10.47
CA LYS A 74 18.22 -18.37 -10.28
C LYS A 74 18.80 -17.89 -11.61
N MET A 75 18.84 -18.75 -12.63
CA MET A 75 19.32 -18.40 -13.98
C MET A 75 18.36 -17.43 -14.70
N ASP A 76 17.06 -17.70 -14.62
CA ASP A 76 15.99 -16.88 -15.20
C ASP A 76 15.79 -15.56 -14.43
N ASN A 77 16.56 -15.33 -13.35
CA ASN A 77 16.43 -14.18 -12.45
C ASN A 77 14.98 -13.95 -11.97
N ALA A 78 14.30 -15.05 -11.65
CA ALA A 78 12.93 -15.02 -11.20
C ALA A 78 12.77 -14.20 -9.92
N SER A 79 11.62 -13.54 -9.79
CA SER A 79 11.29 -12.72 -8.64
C SER A 79 10.08 -13.28 -7.90
N ILE A 80 10.13 -13.22 -6.57
CA ILE A 80 9.02 -13.44 -5.67
C ILE A 80 8.30 -12.10 -5.55
N ARG A 81 7.04 -12.07 -5.98
CA ARG A 81 6.19 -10.89 -5.83
C ARG A 81 5.49 -10.95 -4.49
N VAL A 82 5.78 -10.00 -3.62
CA VAL A 82 5.14 -9.85 -2.30
C VAL A 82 4.17 -8.68 -2.38
N GLU A 83 2.90 -8.91 -2.10
CA GLU A 83 1.83 -7.91 -2.14
C GLU A 83 1.17 -7.80 -0.77
N CYS A 84 0.99 -6.57 -0.29
CA CYS A 84 0.38 -6.29 0.99
C CYS A 84 -1.04 -5.75 0.77
N PHE A 85 -2.02 -6.35 1.44
CA PHE A 85 -3.41 -5.96 1.35
C PHE A 85 -3.97 -5.59 2.73
N ARG A 86 -4.82 -4.58 2.70
CA ARG A 86 -5.67 -4.17 3.80
C ARG A 86 -7.02 -4.85 3.67
N ILE A 87 -7.43 -5.51 4.74
CA ILE A 87 -8.76 -6.06 4.93
C ILE A 87 -9.54 -5.07 5.81
N PRO A 88 -10.56 -4.38 5.28
CA PRO A 88 -11.40 -3.47 6.05
C PRO A 88 -12.14 -4.21 7.17
N ILE A 89 -12.49 -3.49 8.24
CA ILE A 89 -13.33 -4.04 9.33
C ILE A 89 -14.73 -4.37 8.80
N ASP A 90 -15.22 -3.52 7.90
CA ASP A 90 -16.50 -3.71 7.21
C ASP A 90 -16.29 -4.59 5.98
N LYS A 91 -16.80 -5.83 6.04
CA LYS A 91 -16.68 -6.84 4.96
C LYS A 91 -17.34 -6.46 3.63
N SER A 92 -17.97 -5.28 3.54
CA SER A 92 -18.61 -4.76 2.31
C SER A 92 -17.62 -4.21 1.29
N ASN A 93 -16.39 -3.85 1.71
CA ASN A 93 -15.37 -3.28 0.84
C ASN A 93 -14.37 -4.34 0.37
N SER A 94 -13.99 -4.30 -0.91
CA SER A 94 -12.93 -5.14 -1.47
C SER A 94 -11.59 -4.86 -0.81
N ASN A 95 -10.75 -5.90 -0.68
CA ASN A 95 -9.40 -5.76 -0.14
C ASN A 95 -8.61 -4.71 -0.92
N GLU A 96 -8.04 -3.74 -0.20
CA GLU A 96 -7.28 -2.64 -0.79
C GLU A 96 -5.80 -3.00 -0.82
N ARG A 97 -5.16 -2.92 -1.99
CA ARG A 97 -3.71 -3.15 -2.13
C ARG A 97 -2.95 -1.94 -1.60
N LEU A 98 -2.13 -2.14 -0.57
CA LEU A 98 -1.31 -1.10 0.03
C LEU A 98 0.02 -0.88 -0.71
N GLY A 99 0.54 -1.94 -1.32
CA GLY A 99 1.81 -1.88 -2.03
C GLY A 99 2.37 -3.27 -2.35
N TYR A 100 3.53 -3.30 -2.98
CA TYR A 100 4.20 -4.53 -3.37
C TYR A 100 5.72 -4.42 -3.37
N LEU A 101 6.37 -5.57 -3.39
CA LEU A 101 7.81 -5.74 -3.44
C LEU A 101 8.17 -6.90 -4.38
N LEU A 102 9.31 -6.78 -5.06
CA LEU A 102 9.86 -7.83 -5.92
C LEU A 102 11.22 -8.27 -5.39
N LEU A 103 11.30 -9.50 -4.88
CA LEU A 103 12.52 -10.08 -4.34
C LEU A 103 13.12 -11.06 -5.35
N LYS A 104 14.37 -10.87 -5.76
CA LYS A 104 15.04 -11.78 -6.70
C LYS A 104 15.47 -13.05 -5.96
N VAL A 105 15.12 -14.23 -6.50
CA VAL A 105 15.52 -15.53 -5.92
C VAL A 105 17.04 -15.69 -5.87
N LYS A 106 17.77 -15.06 -6.81
CA LYS A 106 19.25 -15.05 -6.83
C LYS A 106 19.85 -14.36 -5.60
N GLY A 107 19.14 -13.43 -4.96
CA GLY A 107 19.58 -12.74 -3.76
C GLY A 107 19.32 -13.50 -2.45
N ALA A 108 18.74 -14.70 -2.52
CA ALA A 108 18.44 -15.49 -1.33
C ALA A 108 19.73 -16.07 -0.70
N GLN A 109 19.85 -15.93 0.63
CA GLN A 109 20.95 -16.52 1.40
C GLN A 109 20.76 -18.04 1.46
N THR A 110 21.81 -18.81 1.12
CA THR A 110 21.77 -20.27 1.22
C THR A 110 22.33 -20.66 2.58
N ILE A 111 21.54 -21.34 3.40
CA ILE A 111 21.89 -21.72 4.77
C ILE A 111 21.86 -23.25 4.88
N TYR A 112 22.86 -23.80 5.57
CA TYR A 112 22.88 -25.21 5.92
C TYR A 112 22.28 -25.39 7.32
N PRO A 113 21.41 -26.39 7.56
CA PRO A 113 20.76 -26.58 8.86
C PRO A 113 21.74 -26.70 10.06
N THR A 114 22.98 -27.10 9.79
CA THR A 114 24.04 -27.28 10.80
C THR A 114 24.97 -26.07 10.95
N SER A 115 24.85 -25.04 10.09
CA SER A 115 25.71 -23.84 10.20
C SER A 115 25.05 -22.80 11.10
N ASN A 116 25.85 -22.17 11.95
CA ASN A 116 25.41 -21.09 12.84
C ASN A 116 25.44 -19.72 12.12
N ASP A 117 25.08 -19.73 10.83
CA ASP A 117 25.19 -18.56 9.97
C ASP A 117 24.20 -17.48 10.41
N ARG A 118 24.67 -16.24 10.46
CA ARG A 118 23.80 -15.10 10.77
C ARG A 118 22.84 -14.89 9.60
N ILE A 119 21.54 -14.98 9.89
CA ILE A 119 20.46 -14.67 8.94
C ILE A 119 20.43 -13.16 8.74
N GLU A 120 20.60 -12.71 7.49
CA GLU A 120 20.46 -11.30 7.16
C GLU A 120 18.97 -10.90 7.15
N ASN A 121 18.61 -9.97 8.03
CA ASN A 121 17.30 -9.33 8.05
C ASN A 121 17.40 -8.00 7.31
N LEU A 122 16.65 -7.86 6.22
CA LEU A 122 16.68 -6.66 5.38
C LEU A 122 15.33 -5.93 5.46
N SER A 123 15.39 -4.60 5.52
CA SER A 123 14.23 -3.72 5.52
C SER A 123 13.95 -3.24 4.10
N TYR A 124 12.71 -3.44 3.62
CA TYR A 124 12.27 -3.07 2.28
C TYR A 124 11.03 -2.19 2.32
N LYS A 125 11.11 -1.06 1.63
CA LYS A 125 9.96 -0.17 1.43
C LYS A 125 9.02 -0.72 0.34
N LEU A 126 7.73 -0.78 0.65
CA LEU A 126 6.71 -1.17 -0.32
C LEU A 126 6.56 -0.12 -1.43
N ILE A 127 6.51 -0.60 -2.67
CA ILE A 127 6.36 0.18 -3.88
C ILE A 127 4.86 0.29 -4.22
N GLY A 128 4.44 1.42 -4.80
CA GLY A 128 3.07 1.63 -5.27
C GLY A 128 2.08 2.05 -4.19
N SER A 129 2.56 2.40 -2.99
CA SER A 129 1.75 3.06 -1.96
C SER A 129 1.46 4.50 -2.34
N LYS A 130 0.20 4.93 -2.21
CA LYS A 130 -0.24 6.28 -2.57
C LYS A 130 0.13 7.34 -1.52
N ASN A 131 0.07 7.00 -0.23
CA ASN A 131 0.05 8.00 0.85
C ASN A 131 0.95 7.69 2.06
N CYS A 132 1.60 6.52 2.14
CA CYS A 132 2.39 6.12 3.32
C CYS A 132 3.64 5.32 2.93
N SER A 133 4.74 5.47 3.68
CA SER A 133 5.89 4.56 3.57
C SER A 133 5.67 3.36 4.48
N TYR A 134 5.40 2.21 3.88
CA TYR A 134 5.32 0.94 4.58
C TYR A 134 6.63 0.18 4.39
N ASP A 135 7.25 -0.24 5.48
CA ASP A 135 8.51 -0.99 5.44
C ASP A 135 8.29 -2.41 5.98
N LEU A 136 8.82 -3.41 5.27
CA LEU A 136 8.80 -4.81 5.66
C LEU A 136 10.22 -5.29 5.98
N ASN A 137 10.40 -5.82 7.19
CA ASN A 137 11.62 -6.52 7.60
C ASN A 137 11.48 -8.01 7.30
N LEU A 138 12.29 -8.49 6.36
CA LEU A 138 12.19 -9.85 5.85
C LEU A 138 13.56 -10.47 5.56
N SER A 139 13.57 -11.79 5.51
CA SER A 139 14.73 -12.61 5.15
C SER A 139 14.33 -13.65 4.14
N LEU A 140 15.13 -13.77 3.08
CA LEU A 140 14.92 -14.77 2.04
C LEU A 140 16.02 -15.82 2.11
N LEU A 141 15.62 -17.04 2.43
CA LEU A 141 16.50 -18.16 2.74
C LEU A 141 16.27 -19.32 1.78
N ILE A 142 17.33 -20.07 1.49
CA ILE A 142 17.27 -21.36 0.82
C ILE A 142 17.88 -22.38 1.77
N GLU A 143 17.10 -23.38 2.14
CA GLU A 143 17.51 -24.47 3.01
C GLU A 143 17.60 -25.78 2.23
N ASP A 144 18.67 -26.53 2.50
CA ASP A 144 18.92 -27.86 1.97
C ASP A 144 18.40 -28.91 2.96
N SER A 145 17.38 -29.66 2.55
CA SER A 145 16.92 -30.83 3.30
C SER A 145 17.82 -32.01 2.93
N ASN A 146 18.90 -32.21 3.70
CA ASN A 146 19.70 -33.42 3.60
C ASN A 146 19.10 -34.50 4.49
N ASP A 147 18.26 -35.37 3.92
CA ASP A 147 17.66 -36.54 4.59
C ASP A 147 18.67 -37.68 4.84
N LYS A 148 19.88 -37.35 5.32
CA LYS A 148 20.88 -38.36 5.76
C LYS A 148 21.10 -38.42 7.27
N ALA A 149 20.25 -37.79 8.06
CA ALA A 149 20.38 -37.78 9.52
C ALA A 149 19.06 -38.06 10.25
N ILE A 150 18.42 -39.21 9.98
CA ILE A 150 17.51 -39.85 10.97
C ILE A 150 17.79 -41.35 11.00
N GLY A 151 18.58 -41.73 11.99
CA GLY A 151 18.54 -43.05 12.61
C GLY A 151 18.42 -42.84 14.11
N LYS A 152 17.27 -42.34 14.58
CA LYS A 152 16.69 -42.57 15.93
C LYS A 152 15.37 -41.80 16.07
N SER A 153 14.31 -42.56 16.35
CA SER A 153 12.93 -42.13 16.56
C SER A 153 12.76 -41.21 17.77
N PRO A 154 11.77 -40.30 17.78
CA PRO A 154 11.38 -39.58 18.99
C PRO A 154 10.34 -40.39 19.79
N GLU A 155 10.73 -40.83 20.99
CA GLU A 155 9.77 -41.25 22.01
C GLU A 155 9.20 -40.04 22.76
N LYS A 156 7.88 -39.90 22.67
CA LYS A 156 6.92 -39.56 23.74
C LYS A 156 7.29 -38.43 24.71
N ILE A 157 6.71 -37.27 24.39
CA ILE A 157 6.01 -36.30 25.27
C ILE A 157 5.95 -36.67 26.78
N LYS A 158 6.45 -35.76 27.63
CA LYS A 158 5.81 -35.40 28.91
C LYS A 158 6.05 -33.93 29.27
N SER A 159 4.92 -33.27 29.54
CA SER A 159 4.64 -31.96 30.12
C SER A 159 5.59 -31.42 31.21
N LEU A 160 5.79 -30.09 31.29
CA LEU A 160 5.06 -29.22 32.25
C LEU A 160 5.36 -27.72 32.03
N LYS A 161 4.36 -26.89 32.33
CA LYS A 161 4.43 -25.42 32.40
C LYS A 161 5.01 -24.95 33.75
N TRP A 162 5.54 -23.73 33.70
CA TRP A 162 5.25 -22.57 34.57
C TRP A 162 6.21 -22.12 35.70
N ILE A 163 6.50 -20.80 35.64
CA ILE A 163 6.64 -19.77 36.71
C ILE A 163 8.05 -19.25 37.08
N ASN A 164 8.19 -17.93 36.89
CA ASN A 164 8.95 -16.87 37.59
C ASN A 164 9.98 -17.25 38.67
N ASN A 165 11.14 -16.57 38.67
CA ASN A 165 11.38 -15.49 39.65
C ASN A 165 12.60 -14.60 39.33
N LYS A 166 12.56 -13.39 39.91
CA LYS A 166 13.54 -12.30 39.85
C LYS A 166 14.80 -12.53 40.71
N ASN A 167 15.84 -11.79 40.30
CA ASN A 167 16.81 -11.02 41.10
C ASN A 167 18.18 -11.58 41.56
N LYS A 168 19.17 -10.72 41.26
CA LYS A 168 20.38 -10.29 42.00
C LYS A 168 21.73 -10.99 41.77
N ASN A 169 22.62 -10.18 41.19
CA ASN A 169 24.04 -9.91 41.49
C ASN A 169 24.85 -10.96 42.28
N VAL A 170 26.04 -11.30 41.76
CA VAL A 170 27.37 -10.84 42.22
C VAL A 170 28.44 -11.70 41.54
N GLU A 171 29.30 -11.04 40.76
CA GLU A 171 30.77 -11.10 40.76
C GLU A 171 31.58 -12.43 40.73
N THR A 172 32.70 -12.34 40.01
CA THR A 172 33.84 -13.30 39.91
C THR A 172 33.52 -14.58 39.12
N SER A 173 34.40 -15.21 38.35
CA SER A 173 35.87 -15.18 38.30
C SER A 173 36.31 -15.89 37.01
N LEU A 174 37.50 -15.53 36.54
CA LEU A 174 38.25 -16.25 35.52
C LEU A 174 38.32 -17.76 35.81
N LYS A 175 38.06 -18.57 34.78
CA LYS A 175 38.64 -19.92 34.69
C LYS A 175 39.24 -20.14 33.30
N LYS A 176 40.58 -20.23 33.30
CA LYS A 176 41.41 -20.74 32.22
C LYS A 176 40.98 -22.16 31.89
N LYS A 177 40.82 -22.44 30.60
CA LYS A 177 40.63 -23.79 30.05
C LYS A 177 41.98 -24.48 29.86
N ASP A 178 42.06 -25.66 30.45
CA ASP A 178 42.51 -26.92 29.86
C ASP A 178 43.95 -27.01 29.34
N ASN A 179 44.84 -27.48 30.23
CA ASN A 179 46.04 -28.25 29.86
C ASN A 179 45.59 -29.60 29.27
N LYS A 180 45.82 -29.81 27.97
CA LYS A 180 45.85 -31.15 27.38
C LYS A 180 47.30 -31.65 27.41
N HIS A 181 47.50 -32.72 28.16
CA HIS A 181 48.66 -33.60 28.10
C HIS A 181 48.77 -34.17 26.68
N TYR A 182 49.93 -34.00 26.03
CA TYR A 182 50.31 -34.85 24.90
C TYR A 182 51.08 -36.03 25.50
N GLU A 183 50.52 -37.23 25.42
CA GLU A 183 51.29 -38.47 25.51
C GLU A 183 51.90 -38.72 24.13
N GLU A 184 53.21 -38.57 24.04
CA GLU A 184 54.01 -38.94 22.88
C GLU A 184 54.34 -40.44 23.01
N ASN A 185 53.55 -41.29 22.36
CA ASN A 185 53.90 -42.69 22.18
C ASN A 185 55.04 -42.77 21.16
N ILE A 186 56.27 -42.94 21.66
CA ILE A 186 57.40 -43.34 20.84
C ILE A 186 57.29 -44.85 20.62
N GLU A 187 56.65 -45.25 19.52
CA GLU A 187 56.73 -46.61 18.99
C GLU A 187 58.13 -46.77 18.37
N VAL A 188 59.04 -47.40 19.11
CA VAL A 188 60.36 -47.79 18.62
C VAL A 188 60.19 -49.11 17.87
N ASP A 189 60.06 -49.04 16.55
CA ASP A 189 60.21 -50.19 15.67
C ASP A 189 61.66 -50.68 15.72
N LEU A 190 61.88 -51.76 16.47
CA LEU A 190 63.11 -52.55 16.45
C LEU A 190 63.16 -53.37 15.15
N PRO A 191 64.20 -53.26 14.32
CA PRO A 191 64.40 -54.19 13.21
C PRO A 191 64.85 -55.56 13.75
N ASN A 192 64.13 -56.60 13.34
CA ASN A 192 64.49 -58.02 13.53
C ASN A 192 65.98 -58.26 13.23
N PRO A 193 66.74 -58.90 14.14
CA PRO A 193 68.02 -59.45 13.79
C PRO A 193 67.81 -60.89 13.29
N ASP A 194 67.89 -61.07 11.97
CA ASP A 194 68.21 -62.37 11.38
C ASP A 194 69.63 -62.76 11.82
N VAL A 195 69.71 -63.54 12.90
CA VAL A 195 70.94 -64.26 13.28
C VAL A 195 70.74 -65.72 12.93
N ASN A 196 71.19 -66.03 11.72
CA ASN A 196 71.44 -67.36 11.22
C ASN A 196 72.55 -68.01 12.07
N ILE A 197 72.19 -68.83 13.04
CA ILE A 197 73.12 -69.66 13.81
C ILE A 197 73.57 -70.80 12.89
N MET A 198 74.73 -70.65 12.25
CA MET A 198 75.45 -71.79 11.69
C MET A 198 76.21 -72.50 12.82
N SER A 199 75.61 -73.56 13.34
CA SER A 199 76.34 -74.60 14.08
C SER A 199 77.06 -75.48 13.06
N GLU A 200 78.33 -75.16 12.78
CA GLU A 200 79.21 -76.07 12.06
C GLU A 200 79.77 -77.11 13.04
N GLN A 201 79.38 -78.37 12.81
CA GLN A 201 80.02 -79.54 13.38
C GLN A 201 81.49 -79.56 12.96
N ILE A 202 82.40 -79.62 13.92
CA ILE A 202 83.77 -80.10 13.69
C ILE A 202 83.89 -81.41 14.45
N ASP A 203 83.84 -82.49 13.67
CA ASP A 203 83.98 -83.86 14.10
C ASP A 203 85.34 -84.35 13.59
N ILE A 204 86.38 -84.29 14.43
CA ILE A 204 87.63 -85.03 14.23
C ILE A 204 88.18 -85.46 15.60
N SER A 205 87.96 -86.72 15.95
CA SER A 205 88.93 -87.50 16.73
C SER A 205 89.96 -88.09 15.74
N PRO A 206 91.22 -88.34 16.15
CA PRO A 206 91.50 -89.72 16.57
C PRO A 206 92.62 -89.90 17.62
N GLU A 207 92.53 -91.05 18.28
CA GLU A 207 93.59 -91.97 18.73
C GLU A 207 94.82 -91.50 19.54
N LYS A 208 94.99 -92.23 20.65
CA LYS A 208 96.16 -92.25 21.51
C LYS A 208 97.36 -92.87 20.79
N HIS A 209 98.50 -92.22 20.85
CA HIS A 209 99.80 -92.89 20.94
C HIS A 209 100.68 -92.19 21.97
N GLU A 210 101.01 -92.93 23.02
CA GLU A 210 102.14 -92.68 23.91
C GLU A 210 103.43 -92.87 23.11
N TYR A 211 104.17 -91.79 22.88
CA TYR A 211 105.62 -91.81 22.71
C TYR A 211 106.17 -90.54 23.37
N GLN A 212 106.90 -90.73 24.47
CA GLN A 212 107.89 -89.76 24.90
C GLN A 212 108.91 -89.61 23.76
N ASN A 213 108.99 -88.41 23.18
CA ASN A 213 110.23 -87.83 22.68
C ASN A 213 109.95 -86.40 22.21
N GLU A 214 110.68 -85.47 22.81
CA GLU A 214 111.09 -84.19 22.28
C GLU A 214 110.97 -84.09 20.74
N LEU A 215 109.85 -83.55 20.27
CA LEU A 215 109.85 -82.74 19.07
C LEU A 215 109.36 -81.36 19.51
N HIS A 216 110.35 -80.50 19.70
CA HIS A 216 110.24 -79.05 19.75
C HIS A 216 109.56 -78.59 18.45
N PHE A 217 108.24 -78.75 18.35
CA PHE A 217 107.42 -77.95 17.43
C PHE A 217 107.82 -76.52 17.73
N ASP A 218 108.31 -75.82 16.71
CA ASP A 218 108.90 -74.50 16.87
C ASP A 218 107.84 -73.60 17.52
N VAL A 219 107.93 -73.44 18.85
CA VAL A 219 106.99 -72.70 19.68
C VAL A 219 106.83 -71.30 19.11
N ASP A 220 107.90 -70.80 18.47
CA ASP A 220 107.98 -69.56 17.72
C ASP A 220 106.96 -69.47 16.56
N VAL A 221 106.73 -70.54 15.80
CA VAL A 221 105.81 -70.53 14.65
C VAL A 221 104.35 -70.54 15.09
N GLN A 222 104.01 -71.31 16.13
CA GLN A 222 102.66 -71.32 16.69
C GLN A 222 102.36 -70.01 17.41
N GLN A 223 103.32 -69.47 18.15
CA GLN A 223 103.25 -68.18 18.81
C GLN A 223 103.03 -67.05 17.79
N LYS A 224 103.77 -67.07 16.67
CA LYS A 224 103.59 -66.08 15.59
C LYS A 224 102.20 -66.12 14.95
N ASN A 225 101.64 -67.30 14.72
CA ASN A 225 100.28 -67.41 14.18
C ASN A 225 99.21 -66.92 15.18
N ILE A 226 99.42 -67.15 16.48
CA ILE A 226 98.55 -66.62 17.54
C ILE A 226 98.64 -65.09 17.56
N GLU A 227 99.84 -64.52 17.51
CA GLU A 227 100.07 -63.08 17.45
C GLU A 227 99.41 -62.45 16.22
N GLU A 228 99.53 -63.05 15.03
CA GLU A 228 98.88 -62.55 13.80
C GLU A 228 97.34 -62.58 13.90
N LEU A 229 96.77 -63.59 14.56
CA LEU A 229 95.32 -63.68 14.80
C LEU A 229 94.84 -62.68 15.86
N GLU A 230 95.62 -62.45 16.91
CA GLU A 230 95.35 -61.41 17.91
C GLU A 230 95.39 -60.02 17.28
N GLU A 231 96.41 -59.72 16.45
CA GLU A 231 96.46 -58.49 15.68
C GLU A 231 95.27 -58.34 14.71
N TRP A 232 94.87 -59.44 14.04
CA TRP A 232 93.72 -59.39 13.14
C TRP A 232 92.42 -59.11 13.89
N LYS A 233 92.22 -59.74 15.05
CA LYS A 233 91.08 -59.51 15.93
C LYS A 233 91.05 -58.05 16.42
N ASP A 234 92.19 -57.51 16.82
CA ASP A 234 92.31 -56.11 17.25
C ASP A 234 92.00 -55.15 16.10
N ARG A 235 92.52 -55.41 14.90
CA ARG A 235 92.18 -54.65 13.68
C ARG A 235 90.69 -54.67 13.39
N GLN A 236 90.02 -55.84 13.47
CA GLN A 236 88.58 -55.94 13.26
C GLN A 236 87.77 -55.22 14.34
N MET A 237 88.21 -55.30 15.60
CA MET A 237 87.58 -54.60 16.71
C MET A 237 87.67 -53.08 16.55
N ILE A 238 88.81 -52.56 16.10
CA ILE A 238 88.98 -51.12 15.81
C ILE A 238 88.04 -50.70 14.68
N LEU A 239 88.00 -51.43 13.55
CA LEU A 239 87.13 -51.11 12.41
C LEU A 239 85.64 -51.14 12.80
N PHE A 240 85.23 -52.12 13.61
CA PHE A 240 83.86 -52.20 14.11
C PHE A 240 83.51 -51.00 15.00
N ASN A 241 84.39 -50.65 15.95
CA ASN A 241 84.17 -49.52 16.85
C ASN A 241 84.12 -48.18 16.09
N GLU A 242 84.98 -47.98 15.09
CA GLU A 242 84.94 -46.79 14.24
C GLU A 242 83.64 -46.71 13.42
N LYS A 243 83.20 -47.84 12.84
CA LYS A 243 81.92 -47.91 12.11
C LYS A 243 80.71 -47.68 13.02
N MET A 244 80.76 -48.15 14.26
CA MET A 244 79.71 -47.88 15.25
C MET A 244 79.68 -46.41 15.63
N LYS A 245 80.85 -45.83 15.90
CA LYS A 245 80.98 -44.40 16.25
C LYS A 245 80.49 -43.48 15.13
N THR A 246 80.85 -43.78 13.88
CA THR A 246 80.38 -43.00 12.72
C THR A 246 78.85 -43.07 12.54
N LYS A 247 78.23 -44.24 12.77
CA LYS A 247 76.77 -44.36 12.77
C LYS A 247 76.11 -43.57 13.91
N GLU A 248 76.68 -43.62 15.10
CA GLU A 248 76.20 -42.84 16.25
C GLU A 248 76.27 -41.33 15.96
N GLU A 249 77.40 -40.85 15.46
CA GLU A 249 77.59 -39.46 15.06
C GLU A 249 76.60 -39.04 13.96
N GLN A 250 76.33 -39.91 12.99
CA GLN A 250 75.34 -39.65 11.95
C GLN A 250 73.92 -39.51 12.52
N LEU A 251 73.50 -40.43 13.39
CA LEU A 251 72.18 -40.39 14.02
C LEU A 251 72.02 -39.16 14.91
N LEU A 252 73.05 -38.81 15.69
CA LEU A 252 73.04 -37.58 16.50
C LEU A 252 72.94 -36.33 15.63
N LYS A 253 73.64 -36.29 14.49
CA LYS A 253 73.55 -35.20 13.53
C LYS A 253 72.17 -35.09 12.90
N GLU A 254 71.57 -36.20 12.47
CA GLU A 254 70.22 -36.25 11.91
C GLU A 254 69.18 -35.81 12.95
N PHE A 255 69.27 -36.32 14.18
CA PHE A 255 68.40 -35.92 15.29
C PHE A 255 68.51 -34.43 15.60
N ASN A 256 69.73 -33.90 15.72
CA ASN A 256 69.96 -32.49 16.01
C ASN A 256 69.45 -31.59 14.87
N ASN A 257 69.62 -32.00 13.61
CA ASN A 257 69.07 -31.29 12.46
C ASN A 257 67.53 -31.30 12.46
N LYS A 258 66.91 -32.45 12.73
CA LYS A 258 65.45 -32.57 12.84
C LYS A 258 64.91 -31.67 13.95
N TRP A 259 65.53 -31.74 15.14
CA TRP A 259 65.19 -30.90 16.28
C TRP A 259 65.32 -29.41 15.97
N SER A 260 66.41 -29.00 15.32
CA SER A 260 66.62 -27.62 14.90
C SER A 260 65.55 -27.14 13.90
N ASN A 261 65.20 -27.98 12.92
CA ASN A 261 64.17 -27.68 11.92
C ASN A 261 62.77 -27.58 12.55
N ASP A 262 62.40 -28.52 13.41
CA ASP A 262 61.11 -28.52 14.11
C ASP A 262 60.97 -27.29 15.01
N ARG A 263 62.03 -26.95 15.76
CA ARG A 263 62.07 -25.73 16.57
C ARG A 263 61.87 -24.48 15.71
N LYS A 264 62.59 -24.37 14.58
CA LYS A 264 62.47 -23.22 13.67
C LYS A 264 61.06 -23.11 13.09
N ARG A 265 60.45 -24.22 12.67
CA ARG A 265 59.07 -24.26 12.16
C ARG A 265 58.08 -23.71 13.20
N ILE A 266 58.20 -24.17 14.45
CA ILE A 266 57.32 -23.73 15.54
C ILE A 266 57.53 -22.24 15.86
N GLU A 267 58.78 -21.76 15.86
CA GLU A 267 59.10 -20.34 16.06
C GLU A 267 58.49 -19.46 14.95
N GLU A 268 58.54 -19.90 13.69
CA GLU A 268 57.93 -19.21 12.55
C GLU A 268 56.39 -19.18 12.63
N GLU A 269 55.76 -20.31 12.96
CA GLU A 269 54.30 -20.40 13.16
C GLU A 269 53.83 -19.50 14.30
N LEU A 270 54.57 -19.47 15.41
CA LEU A 270 54.28 -18.62 16.56
C LEU A 270 54.46 -17.14 16.20
N ALA A 271 55.54 -16.79 15.48
CA ALA A 271 55.77 -15.42 15.02
C ALA A 271 54.65 -14.95 14.07
N TYR A 272 54.21 -15.80 13.16
CA TYR A 272 53.08 -15.52 12.28
C TYR A 272 51.78 -15.31 13.07
N ALA A 273 51.46 -16.22 13.99
CA ALA A 273 50.27 -16.11 14.84
C ALA A 273 50.29 -14.83 15.70
N MET A 274 51.45 -14.49 16.27
CA MET A 274 51.63 -13.28 17.08
C MET A 274 51.47 -12.01 16.24
N SER A 275 51.99 -12.00 15.01
CA SER A 275 51.80 -10.90 14.05
C SER A 275 50.32 -10.72 13.69
N LYS A 276 49.59 -11.81 13.45
CA LYS A 276 48.15 -11.79 13.18
C LYS A 276 47.35 -11.26 14.37
N CYS A 277 47.66 -11.71 15.59
CA CYS A 277 47.03 -11.18 16.81
C CYS A 277 47.30 -9.68 17.00
N LYS A 278 48.52 -9.22 16.69
CA LYS A 278 48.88 -7.79 16.76
C LYS A 278 48.13 -6.95 15.72
N ALA A 279 47.92 -7.47 14.52
CA ALA A 279 47.11 -6.81 13.49
C ALA A 279 45.65 -6.69 13.94
N LEU A 280 45.06 -7.79 14.45
CA LEU A 280 43.69 -7.80 14.97
C LEU A 280 43.50 -6.85 16.16
N ALA A 281 44.47 -6.76 17.06
CA ALA A 281 44.43 -5.82 18.18
C ALA A 281 44.38 -4.35 17.68
N LYS A 282 45.21 -4.00 16.70
CA LYS A 282 45.19 -2.66 16.08
C LYS A 282 43.86 -2.35 15.40
N ASP A 283 43.28 -3.34 14.70
CA ASP A 283 41.98 -3.17 14.05
C ASP A 283 40.85 -2.99 15.07
N LEU A 284 40.91 -3.73 16.19
CA LEU A 284 39.97 -3.59 17.31
C LEU A 284 40.07 -2.20 17.95
N ASP A 285 41.28 -1.71 18.20
CA ASP A 285 41.51 -0.37 18.75
C ASP A 285 40.92 0.71 17.82
N LYS A 286 41.21 0.60 16.51
CA LYS A 286 40.67 1.52 15.50
C LYS A 286 39.13 1.47 15.43
N MET A 287 38.53 0.29 15.59
CA MET A 287 37.08 0.14 15.61
C MET A 287 36.46 0.70 16.89
N SER A 288 37.13 0.50 18.03
CA SER A 288 36.78 1.08 19.33
C SER A 288 36.77 2.61 19.27
N ASP A 289 37.80 3.23 18.69
CA ASP A 289 37.86 4.69 18.58
C ASP A 289 36.76 5.26 17.67
N LYS A 290 36.48 4.59 16.54
CA LYS A 290 35.32 4.95 15.68
C LYS A 290 33.99 4.80 16.39
N LEU A 291 33.87 3.83 17.31
CA LEU A 291 32.65 3.63 18.09
C LEU A 291 32.48 4.78 19.09
N LYS A 292 33.55 5.17 19.81
CA LYS A 292 33.55 6.32 20.72
C LYS A 292 33.19 7.62 19.99
N GLU A 293 33.74 7.84 18.79
CA GLU A 293 33.40 9.00 17.96
C GLU A 293 31.91 9.00 17.59
N ARG A 294 31.37 7.86 17.16
CA ARG A 294 29.93 7.74 16.86
C ARG A 294 29.06 7.98 18.09
N ASP A 295 29.46 7.45 19.24
CA ASP A 295 28.75 7.62 20.50
C ASP A 295 28.67 9.10 20.86
N ALA A 296 29.80 9.82 20.79
CA ALA A 296 29.85 11.27 21.01
C ALA A 296 28.93 12.06 20.04
N ILE A 297 28.92 11.69 18.75
CA ILE A 297 28.03 12.32 17.75
C ILE A 297 26.56 12.04 18.07
N VAL A 298 26.21 10.81 18.47
CA VAL A 298 24.84 10.45 18.83
C VAL A 298 24.40 11.22 20.06
N THR A 299 25.21 11.25 21.12
CA THR A 299 24.90 12.01 22.34
C THR A 299 24.71 13.50 22.04
N ALA A 300 25.54 14.09 21.19
CA ALA A 300 25.38 15.49 20.79
C ALA A 300 24.05 15.74 20.04
N LYS A 301 23.66 14.84 19.13
CA LYS A 301 22.38 14.93 18.42
C LYS A 301 21.18 14.71 19.33
N GLU A 302 21.27 13.80 20.29
CA GLU A 302 20.22 13.57 21.28
C GLU A 302 20.00 14.83 22.14
N LEU A 303 21.09 15.49 22.54
CA LEU A 303 21.01 16.75 23.28
C LEU A 303 20.38 17.87 22.44
N GLU A 304 20.76 18.01 21.16
CA GLU A 304 20.17 18.99 20.25
C GLU A 304 18.66 18.77 20.09
N LEU A 305 18.25 17.52 19.87
CA LEU A 305 16.83 17.15 19.75
C LEU A 305 16.07 17.41 21.06
N ALA A 306 16.69 17.18 22.22
CA ALA A 306 16.11 17.50 23.51
C ALA A 306 15.89 19.02 23.66
N CYS A 307 16.90 19.84 23.34
CA CYS A 307 16.75 21.30 23.37
C CYS A 307 15.68 21.82 22.39
N GLN A 308 15.60 21.25 21.18
CA GLN A 308 14.56 21.60 20.21
C GLN A 308 13.17 21.24 20.72
N LYS A 309 13.03 20.05 21.33
CA LYS A 309 11.78 19.62 21.95
C LYS A 309 11.35 20.57 23.06
N ASP A 310 12.26 20.90 23.99
CA ASP A 310 11.97 21.81 25.09
C ASP A 310 11.58 23.21 24.59
N SER A 311 12.22 23.70 23.52
CA SER A 311 11.83 24.95 22.85
C SER A 311 10.41 24.90 22.28
N MET A 312 10.05 23.80 21.63
CA MET A 312 8.72 23.61 21.06
C MET A 312 7.64 23.46 22.13
N ASP A 313 7.93 22.69 23.19
CA ASP A 313 7.03 22.51 24.33
C ASP A 313 6.79 23.86 25.04
N ASN A 314 7.83 24.67 25.25
CA ASN A 314 7.70 26.02 25.80
C ASN A 314 6.85 26.95 24.92
N LYS A 315 7.02 26.90 23.59
CA LYS A 315 6.17 27.66 22.64
C LYS A 315 4.71 27.21 22.71
N TYR A 316 4.48 25.91 22.78
CA TYR A 316 3.13 25.35 22.91
C TYR A 316 2.47 25.78 24.23
N ILE A 317 3.18 25.67 25.35
CA ILE A 317 2.71 26.13 26.66
C ILE A 317 2.40 27.64 26.64
N GLY A 318 3.25 28.44 25.99
CA GLY A 318 3.02 29.89 25.81
C GLY A 318 1.75 30.19 25.03
N LEU A 319 1.53 29.52 23.90
CA LEU A 319 0.31 29.65 23.10
C LEU A 319 -0.94 29.22 23.86
N MET A 320 -0.87 28.10 24.57
CA MET A 320 -1.99 27.60 25.36
C MET A 320 -2.34 28.55 26.51
N SER A 321 -1.33 29.11 27.18
CA SER A 321 -1.53 30.11 28.23
C SER A 321 -2.18 31.39 27.68
N SER A 322 -1.69 31.90 26.55
CA SER A 322 -2.27 33.08 25.88
C SER A 322 -3.72 32.84 25.45
N ASN A 323 -4.00 31.68 24.86
CA ASN A 323 -5.35 31.33 24.43
C ASN A 323 -6.32 31.16 25.62
N THR A 324 -5.83 30.63 26.74
CA THR A 324 -6.59 30.54 27.99
C THR A 324 -6.96 31.93 28.49
N GLN A 325 -5.99 32.85 28.53
CA GLN A 325 -6.22 34.23 28.93
C GLN A 325 -7.26 34.94 28.02
N THR A 326 -7.16 34.78 26.71
CA THR A 326 -8.15 35.35 25.78
C THR A 326 -9.53 34.73 25.95
N ASN A 327 -9.62 33.43 26.22
CA ASN A 327 -10.89 32.76 26.48
C ASN A 327 -11.53 33.24 27.79
N ASP A 328 -10.74 33.46 28.83
CA ASP A 328 -11.22 33.99 30.10
C ASP A 328 -11.77 35.41 29.93
N GLU A 329 -11.08 36.26 29.16
CA GLU A 329 -11.53 37.61 28.83
C GLU A 329 -12.82 37.61 27.99
N LEU A 330 -12.89 36.76 26.95
CA LEU A 330 -14.11 36.57 26.16
C LEU A 330 -15.27 36.07 27.01
N SER A 331 -15.02 35.12 27.92
CA SER A 331 -16.03 34.58 28.83
C SER A 331 -16.58 35.66 29.76
N LYS A 332 -15.70 36.53 30.29
CA LYS A 332 -16.10 37.69 31.09
C LYS A 332 -16.97 38.67 30.29
N ASN A 333 -16.58 38.98 29.05
CA ASN A 333 -17.33 39.86 28.16
C ASN A 333 -18.71 39.28 27.80
N ILE A 334 -18.79 37.97 27.52
CA ILE A 334 -20.06 37.27 27.27
C ILE A 334 -20.96 37.36 28.51
N PHE A 335 -20.41 37.17 29.70
CA PHE A 335 -21.18 37.28 30.94
C PHE A 335 -21.74 38.70 31.14
N GLU A 336 -20.93 39.74 30.91
CA GLU A 336 -21.39 41.13 30.99
C GLU A 336 -22.47 41.46 29.95
N LEU A 337 -22.29 41.04 28.70
CA LEU A 337 -23.29 41.22 27.65
C LEU A 337 -24.60 40.51 27.97
N LYS A 338 -24.53 39.28 28.49
CA LYS A 338 -25.71 38.53 28.91
C LYS A 338 -26.46 39.25 30.04
N LYS A 339 -25.74 39.85 30.99
CA LYS A 339 -26.35 40.66 32.06
C LYS A 339 -27.05 41.90 31.51
N LYS A 340 -26.43 42.61 30.56
CA LYS A 340 -27.03 43.78 29.88
C LYS A 340 -28.27 43.39 29.08
N LEU A 341 -28.19 42.29 28.32
CA LEU A 341 -29.31 41.77 27.54
C LEU A 341 -30.52 41.45 28.42
N HIS A 342 -30.33 40.70 29.49
CA HIS A 342 -31.40 40.38 30.43
C HIS A 342 -32.00 41.64 31.10
N GLY A 343 -31.18 42.66 31.38
CA GLY A 343 -31.67 43.96 31.84
C GLY A 343 -32.56 44.67 30.80
N SER A 344 -32.13 44.65 29.53
CA SER A 344 -32.90 45.22 28.41
C SER A 344 -34.19 44.45 28.14
N GLU A 345 -34.17 43.12 28.19
CA GLU A 345 -35.36 42.27 28.06
C GLU A 345 -36.40 42.58 29.14
N LYS A 346 -35.96 42.73 30.40
CA LYS A 346 -36.85 43.15 31.49
C LYS A 346 -37.51 44.50 31.20
N MET A 347 -36.73 45.49 30.77
CA MET A 347 -37.28 46.80 30.38
C MET A 347 -38.29 46.69 29.25
N ASN A 348 -37.99 45.90 28.21
CA ASN A 348 -38.88 45.70 27.07
C ASN A 348 -40.19 45.02 27.48
N THR A 349 -40.14 44.04 28.38
CA THR A 349 -41.35 43.43 28.93
C THR A 349 -42.21 44.40 29.74
N LEU A 350 -41.61 45.37 30.44
CA LEU A 350 -42.34 46.42 31.16
C LEU A 350 -43.00 47.39 30.18
N LEU A 351 -42.25 47.89 29.19
CA LEU A 351 -42.78 48.79 28.16
C LEU A 351 -43.91 48.15 27.36
N ARG A 352 -43.83 46.84 27.07
CA ARG A 352 -44.91 46.11 26.41
C ARG A 352 -46.18 46.08 27.26
N LYS A 353 -46.06 45.83 28.56
CA LYS A 353 -47.20 45.86 29.49
C LYS A 353 -47.83 47.26 29.58
N GLU A 354 -46.99 48.29 29.68
CA GLU A 354 -47.47 49.68 29.70
C GLU A 354 -48.18 50.06 28.39
N ASN A 355 -47.64 49.66 27.23
CA ASN A 355 -48.30 49.85 25.93
C ASN A 355 -49.64 49.09 25.84
N GLU A 356 -49.72 47.88 26.37
CA GLU A 356 -50.97 47.13 26.45
C GLU A 356 -52.00 47.85 27.34
N GLU A 357 -51.58 48.36 28.50
CA GLU A 357 -52.44 49.10 29.43
C GLU A 357 -52.94 50.42 28.81
N LEU A 358 -52.08 51.16 28.12
CA LEU A 358 -52.46 52.36 27.37
C LEU A 358 -53.44 52.05 26.23
N LYS A 359 -53.28 50.92 25.55
CA LYS A 359 -54.22 50.48 24.49
C LYS A 359 -55.62 50.24 25.03
N TYR A 360 -55.74 49.65 26.23
CA TYR A 360 -57.03 49.42 26.89
C TYR A 360 -57.61 50.70 27.51
N ASN A 361 -56.79 51.53 28.18
CA ASN A 361 -57.25 52.74 28.85
C ASN A 361 -57.72 53.84 27.89
N ASN A 362 -57.17 53.93 26.68
CA ASN A 362 -57.58 54.97 25.74
C ASN A 362 -58.88 54.67 24.96
N ASN A 363 -59.58 53.57 25.24
CA ASN A 363 -60.81 53.16 24.53
C ASN A 363 -60.69 53.13 22.98
N CYS A 364 -59.47 53.29 22.47
CA CYS A 364 -59.15 53.49 21.06
C CYS A 364 -59.30 52.17 20.30
N GLY A 365 -58.99 51.04 20.96
CA GLY A 365 -59.24 49.71 20.40
C GLY A 365 -60.74 49.43 20.17
N LEU A 366 -61.60 49.81 21.12
CA LEU A 366 -63.06 49.67 20.97
C LEU A 366 -63.60 50.63 19.90
N HIS A 367 -63.11 51.87 19.86
CA HIS A 367 -63.53 52.84 18.85
C HIS A 367 -63.11 52.45 17.44
N VAL A 368 -61.91 51.89 17.26
CA VAL A 368 -61.44 51.34 15.97
C VAL A 368 -62.31 50.17 15.53
N GLN A 369 -62.63 49.25 16.44
CA GLN A 369 -63.45 48.07 16.13
C GLN A 369 -64.89 48.47 15.76
N GLU A 370 -65.49 49.44 16.45
CA GLU A 370 -66.80 50.01 16.09
C GLU A 370 -66.79 50.70 14.72
N LEU A 371 -65.70 51.36 14.35
CA LEU A 371 -65.54 52.00 13.04
C LEU A 371 -65.36 50.96 11.92
N GLU A 372 -64.60 49.90 12.17
CA GLU A 372 -64.43 48.77 11.24
C GLU A 372 -65.76 48.06 10.95
N GLU A 373 -66.60 47.87 11.97
CA GLU A 373 -67.93 47.27 11.82
C GLU A 373 -68.87 48.20 11.03
N LYS A 374 -68.83 49.52 11.28
CA LYS A 374 -69.59 50.52 10.51
C LYS A 374 -69.15 50.57 9.04
N ILE A 375 -67.85 50.53 8.76
CA ILE A 375 -67.33 50.50 7.39
C ILE A 375 -67.82 49.23 6.67
N SER A 376 -67.71 48.06 7.33
CA SER A 376 -68.16 46.79 6.75
C SER A 376 -69.67 46.79 6.42
N ASN A 377 -70.50 47.36 7.30
CA ASN A 377 -71.94 47.52 7.04
C ASN A 377 -72.23 48.49 5.89
N LEU A 378 -71.51 49.60 5.80
CA LEU A 378 -71.67 50.57 4.70
C LEU A 378 -71.26 49.98 3.35
N GLU A 379 -70.18 49.20 3.31
CA GLU A 379 -69.74 48.49 2.11
C GLU A 379 -70.80 47.49 1.64
N SER A 380 -71.37 46.69 2.55
CA SER A 380 -72.45 45.75 2.23
C SER A 380 -73.69 46.47 1.67
N ASN A 381 -74.10 47.59 2.28
CA ASN A 381 -75.25 48.37 1.81
C ASN A 381 -74.99 49.01 0.44
N LEU A 382 -73.75 49.47 0.19
CA LEU A 382 -73.35 50.02 -1.10
C LEU A 382 -73.38 48.95 -2.18
N GLU A 383 -72.87 47.75 -1.89
CA GLU A 383 -72.91 46.58 -2.78
C GLU A 383 -74.36 46.22 -3.17
N GLU A 384 -75.28 46.20 -2.19
CA GLU A 384 -76.70 45.89 -2.43
C GLU A 384 -77.42 46.99 -3.23
N ALA A 385 -77.13 48.26 -2.92
CA ALA A 385 -77.63 49.39 -3.71
C ALA A 385 -77.11 49.35 -5.15
N ASN A 386 -75.85 48.95 -5.34
CA ASN A 386 -75.25 48.83 -6.66
C ASN A 386 -75.86 47.66 -7.46
N ARG A 387 -76.09 46.50 -6.84
CA ARG A 387 -76.83 45.38 -7.46
C ARG A 387 -78.24 45.80 -7.87
N SER A 388 -78.94 46.51 -6.99
CA SER A 388 -80.28 47.04 -7.27
C SER A 388 -80.26 48.03 -8.44
N CYS A 389 -79.28 48.94 -8.49
CA CYS A 389 -79.10 49.88 -9.60
C CYS A 389 -78.84 49.16 -10.92
N MET A 390 -77.97 48.14 -10.93
CA MET A 390 -77.68 47.33 -12.11
C MET A 390 -78.93 46.60 -12.62
N PHE A 391 -79.73 46.02 -11.72
CA PHE A 391 -81.01 45.40 -12.08
C PHE A 391 -81.97 46.39 -12.76
N PHE A 392 -82.10 47.60 -12.22
CA PHE A 392 -82.93 48.64 -12.85
C PHE A 392 -82.36 49.10 -14.19
N LYS A 393 -81.04 49.26 -14.33
CA LYS A 393 -80.38 49.57 -15.60
C LYS A 393 -80.66 48.51 -16.66
N GLU A 394 -80.56 47.23 -16.31
CA GLU A 394 -80.87 46.12 -17.22
C GLU A 394 -82.33 46.13 -17.68
N ARG A 395 -83.28 46.28 -16.74
CA ARG A 395 -84.72 46.38 -17.07
C ARG A 395 -85.03 47.59 -17.93
N TRP A 396 -84.37 48.72 -17.65
CA TRP A 396 -84.51 49.93 -18.45
C TRP A 396 -83.99 49.72 -19.88
N ILE A 397 -82.77 49.19 -20.02
CA ILE A 397 -82.17 48.87 -21.33
C ILE A 397 -83.06 47.90 -22.12
N ALA A 398 -83.58 46.85 -21.49
CA ALA A 398 -84.49 45.90 -22.13
C ALA A 398 -85.79 46.58 -22.62
N SER A 399 -86.36 47.46 -21.79
CA SER A 399 -87.57 48.21 -22.14
C SER A 399 -87.33 49.19 -23.29
N VAL A 400 -86.23 49.95 -23.24
CA VAL A 400 -85.82 50.87 -24.31
C VAL A 400 -85.57 50.12 -25.62
N ARG A 401 -84.87 48.98 -25.58
CA ARG A 401 -84.67 48.13 -26.77
C ARG A 401 -86.00 47.66 -27.37
N LYS A 402 -86.97 47.28 -26.52
CA LYS A 402 -88.30 46.85 -26.97
C LYS A 402 -89.11 47.99 -27.60
N ILE A 403 -89.05 49.19 -27.03
CA ILE A 403 -89.64 50.41 -27.61
C ILE A 403 -88.99 50.72 -28.96
N ASN A 404 -87.65 50.68 -29.04
CA ASN A 404 -86.95 50.98 -30.28
C ASN A 404 -87.25 49.95 -31.39
N GLN A 405 -87.41 48.67 -31.04
CA GLN A 405 -87.89 47.64 -31.98
C GLN A 405 -89.31 47.94 -32.49
N MET A 406 -90.23 48.35 -31.62
CA MET A 406 -91.57 48.75 -32.04
C MET A 406 -91.52 49.98 -32.95
N TYR A 407 -90.72 50.99 -32.59
CA TYR A 407 -90.54 52.20 -33.38
C TYR A 407 -89.98 51.89 -34.78
N THR A 408 -88.95 51.05 -34.86
CA THR A 408 -88.33 50.64 -36.13
C THR A 408 -89.31 49.86 -37.02
N LYS A 409 -90.10 48.94 -36.44
CA LYS A 409 -91.14 48.20 -37.19
C LYS A 409 -92.25 49.12 -37.72
N PHE A 410 -92.68 50.08 -36.90
CA PHE A 410 -93.73 51.03 -37.28
C PHE A 410 -93.27 52.01 -38.37
N HIS A 411 -92.03 52.49 -38.28
CA HIS A 411 -91.48 53.39 -39.31
C HIS A 411 -91.12 52.64 -40.59
N GLY A 412 -90.58 51.42 -40.51
CA GLY A 412 -90.29 50.59 -41.69
C GLY A 412 -91.53 50.30 -42.54
N THR A 413 -92.63 49.89 -41.89
CA THR A 413 -93.92 49.66 -42.57
C THR A 413 -94.49 50.94 -43.19
N LYS A 414 -94.38 52.09 -42.52
CA LYS A 414 -94.84 53.38 -43.06
C LYS A 414 -94.01 53.86 -44.27
N THR A 415 -92.69 53.63 -44.29
CA THR A 415 -91.87 53.94 -45.47
C THR A 415 -92.13 53.01 -46.63
N ASP A 416 -92.38 51.72 -46.38
CA ASP A 416 -92.68 50.75 -47.44
C ASP A 416 -94.03 51.07 -48.12
N ASP A 417 -95.05 51.46 -47.35
CA ASP A 417 -96.34 51.91 -47.89
C ASP A 417 -96.20 53.20 -48.71
N LEU A 418 -95.36 54.15 -48.26
CA LEU A 418 -95.11 55.39 -48.99
C LEU A 418 -94.36 55.15 -50.30
N LEU A 419 -93.41 54.21 -50.31
CA LEU A 419 -92.61 53.86 -51.47
C LEU A 419 -93.42 53.07 -52.50
N LEU A 420 -94.34 52.20 -52.04
CA LEU A 420 -95.30 51.50 -52.90
C LEU A 420 -96.27 52.49 -53.56
N ASN A 421 -96.78 53.47 -52.80
CA ASN A 421 -97.71 54.48 -53.33
C ASN A 421 -97.01 55.42 -54.33
N ASN A 422 -95.78 55.86 -54.04
CA ASN A 422 -94.99 56.65 -54.99
C ASN A 422 -94.64 55.88 -56.27
N LYS A 423 -94.31 54.59 -56.15
CA LYS A 423 -94.06 53.73 -57.33
C LYS A 423 -95.31 53.62 -58.22
N GLN A 424 -96.48 53.45 -57.62
CA GLN A 424 -97.75 53.42 -58.36
C GLN A 424 -98.06 54.77 -59.04
N ASN A 425 -97.75 55.88 -58.37
CA ASN A 425 -97.95 57.23 -58.93
C ASN A 425 -97.02 57.52 -60.12
N ILE A 426 -95.75 57.13 -60.05
CA ILE A 426 -94.79 57.25 -61.16
C ILE A 426 -95.25 56.42 -62.37
N GLN A 427 -95.80 55.23 -62.12
CA GLN A 427 -96.32 54.35 -63.16
C GLN A 427 -97.55 54.97 -63.87
N ASN A 428 -98.44 55.65 -63.13
CA ASN A 428 -99.55 56.39 -63.72
C ASN A 428 -99.10 57.60 -64.56
N ILE A 429 -98.09 58.34 -64.12
CA ILE A 429 -97.54 59.49 -64.86
C ILE A 429 -96.90 59.04 -66.18
N LEU A 430 -96.12 57.96 -66.17
CA LEU A 430 -95.52 57.37 -67.37
C LEU A 430 -96.57 56.90 -68.38
N THR A 431 -97.69 56.35 -67.89
CA THR A 431 -98.78 55.88 -68.74
C THR A 431 -99.47 57.06 -69.43
N ASN A 432 -99.72 58.16 -68.70
CA ASN A 432 -100.34 59.36 -69.25
C ASN A 432 -99.44 60.07 -70.28
N GLN A 433 -98.11 60.14 -70.04
CA GLN A 433 -97.16 60.72 -71.00
C GLN A 433 -96.99 59.88 -72.28
N LEU A 434 -97.27 58.57 -72.22
CA LEU A 434 -97.26 57.72 -73.41
C LEU A 434 -98.49 57.97 -74.28
N VAL A 435 -99.64 58.22 -73.67
CA VAL A 435 -100.90 58.56 -74.36
C VAL A 435 -100.81 59.92 -75.05
N GLU A 436 -100.21 60.93 -74.41
CA GLU A 436 -99.98 62.24 -75.04
C GLU A 436 -99.04 62.15 -76.26
N ARG A 437 -97.98 61.32 -76.18
CA ARG A 437 -97.08 61.11 -77.33
C ARG A 437 -97.76 60.42 -78.51
N GLN A 438 -98.67 59.47 -78.27
CA GLN A 438 -99.45 58.85 -79.35
C GLN A 438 -100.37 59.87 -80.04
N HIS A 439 -100.97 60.79 -79.28
CA HIS A 439 -101.84 61.82 -79.85
C HIS A 439 -101.06 62.84 -80.70
N ASP A 440 -99.84 63.21 -80.30
CA ASP A 440 -99.00 64.12 -81.09
C ASP A 440 -98.40 63.44 -82.34
N GLU A 441 -98.14 62.13 -82.29
CA GLU A 441 -97.73 61.34 -83.46
C GLU A 441 -98.86 61.22 -84.51
N GLU A 442 -100.11 61.16 -84.06
CA GLU A 442 -101.30 61.12 -84.93
C GLU A 442 -101.57 62.49 -85.59
N LYS A 443 -101.28 63.60 -84.90
CA LYS A 443 -101.25 64.96 -85.47
C LYS A 443 -100.16 65.14 -86.53
N LEU A 444 -98.97 64.57 -86.29
CA LEU A 444 -97.89 64.59 -87.28
C LEU A 444 -98.24 63.78 -88.53
N ARG A 445 -98.96 62.67 -88.40
CA ARG A 445 -99.47 61.90 -89.56
C ARG A 445 -100.49 62.66 -90.39
N THR A 446 -101.36 63.44 -89.76
CA THR A 446 -102.34 64.27 -90.48
C THR A 446 -101.65 65.39 -91.26
N LEU A 447 -100.69 66.09 -90.65
CA LEU A 447 -99.88 67.11 -91.33
C LEU A 447 -99.05 66.56 -92.50
N LEU A 448 -98.50 65.34 -92.37
CA LEU A 448 -97.76 64.70 -93.47
C LEU A 448 -98.66 64.34 -94.66
N ASN A 449 -99.90 63.91 -94.40
CA ASN A 449 -100.88 63.65 -95.45
C ASN A 449 -101.29 64.94 -96.18
N ASP A 450 -101.44 66.05 -95.46
CA ASP A 450 -101.76 67.36 -96.06
C ASP A 450 -100.62 67.88 -96.95
N ILE A 451 -99.35 67.67 -96.55
CA ILE A 451 -98.18 68.02 -97.37
C ILE A 451 -98.06 67.12 -98.62
N SER A 452 -98.43 65.83 -98.54
CA SER A 452 -98.51 64.95 -99.72
C SER A 452 -99.59 65.40 -100.71
N LYS A 453 -100.71 65.92 -100.21
CA LYS A 453 -101.81 66.45 -101.03
C LYS A 453 -101.40 67.71 -101.79
N LEU A 454 -100.70 68.64 -101.10
CA LEU A 454 -100.07 69.82 -101.72
C LEU A 454 -99.02 69.47 -102.79
N ARG A 455 -98.33 68.33 -102.65
CA ARG A 455 -97.36 67.84 -103.64
C ARG A 455 -98.03 67.23 -104.88
N HIS A 456 -99.23 66.65 -104.74
CA HIS A 456 -100.01 66.12 -105.85
C HIS A 456 -100.74 67.23 -106.63
N ASP A 457 -101.19 68.28 -105.94
CA ASP A 457 -101.89 69.40 -106.58
C ASP A 457 -100.94 70.36 -107.33
N MET A 458 -99.65 70.41 -106.98
CA MET A 458 -98.63 71.16 -107.74
C MET A 458 -98.09 70.42 -108.98
N THR A 459 -98.45 69.14 -109.19
CA THR A 459 -97.92 68.34 -110.30
C THR A 459 -98.83 68.24 -111.53
N ASN A 460 -100.04 68.82 -111.53
CA ASN A 460 -100.98 68.70 -112.65
C ASN A 460 -101.67 70.02 -113.07
N THR A 461 -100.87 71.02 -113.41
CA THR A 461 -101.29 72.12 -114.29
C THR A 461 -100.16 72.48 -115.27
N ASN A 462 -100.14 71.71 -116.37
CA ASN A 462 -99.74 71.97 -117.76
C ASN A 462 -98.81 73.15 -118.08
N TYR A 463 -97.75 72.86 -118.86
CA TYR A 463 -97.71 73.21 -120.29
C TYR A 463 -96.53 72.50 -121.01
N LEU A 464 -96.83 71.46 -121.79
CA LEU A 464 -96.31 71.20 -123.15
C LEU A 464 -97.01 69.96 -123.75
N ASP A 465 -97.40 70.07 -125.01
CA ASP A 465 -98.33 69.25 -125.80
C ASP A 465 -98.00 67.73 -125.94
N LEU A 466 -99.06 66.96 -126.23
CA LEU A 466 -99.22 65.50 -126.45
C LEU A 466 -99.56 64.63 -125.23
#